data_AF-A0A1F3TBD2-F1
#
_entry.id   AF-A0A1F3TBD2-F1
#
_cell.length_a   1.000
_cell.length_b   1.000
_cell.length_c   1.000
_cell.angle_alpha   90.00
_cell.angle_beta   90.00
_cell.angle_gamma   90.00
#
_symmetry.space_group_name_H-M   'P 1'
#
loop_
_entity.id
_entity.type
_entity.pdbx_description
1 polymer ?
#
loop_
_entity_poly.entity_id
_entity_poly.type
_entity_poly.pdbx_seq_one_letter_code
_entity_poly.pdbx_strand_id
1 'polypeptide(L)'
;MNITSIDTAVKATCFAGSGRGQISFLSDNYSFDFETTIDASNEQWAMGVSLPFYGEEVMQISFKNAYEGNNPVTGSFANRMFNSTQKVSIEYKEVLNKFLHHFALFLKFSNEVDAKKHSCQVEDNEGYCKLISNDVFDYKFSPTRLELAFKENDNLTFHLVFSHGDAGKFRRIRAYYENHVESGLKRTPLRLDLILDNCM
;
A
#
# COMPACT_ATOMS: atom_id res chain seq x y z
N MET A 1 -16.77 -13.35 -7.04
CA MET A 1 -17.11 -12.82 -5.70
C MET A 1 -18.00 -11.60 -5.91
N ASN A 2 -19.17 -11.52 -5.28
CA ASN A 2 -20.01 -10.33 -5.35
C ASN A 2 -19.53 -9.35 -4.28
N ILE A 3 -19.01 -8.20 -4.70
CA ILE A 3 -18.56 -7.14 -3.80
C ILE A 3 -19.78 -6.27 -3.47
N THR A 4 -20.19 -6.30 -2.21
CA THR A 4 -21.38 -5.58 -1.70
C THR A 4 -21.09 -4.80 -0.43
N SER A 5 -19.84 -4.82 0.04
CA SER A 5 -19.37 -4.12 1.24
C SER A 5 -17.87 -3.88 1.16
N ILE A 6 -17.37 -2.95 1.96
CA ILE A 6 -15.93 -2.73 2.13
C ILE A 6 -15.21 -4.02 2.56
N ASP A 7 -15.77 -4.79 3.50
CA ASP A 7 -15.16 -6.05 3.96
C ASP A 7 -14.99 -7.06 2.81
N THR A 8 -16.00 -7.19 1.93
CA THR A 8 -15.90 -8.07 0.76
C THR A 8 -14.94 -7.54 -0.29
N ALA A 9 -14.84 -6.21 -0.46
CA ALA A 9 -13.86 -5.58 -1.33
C ALA A 9 -12.43 -5.81 -0.84
N VAL A 10 -12.18 -5.67 0.47
CA VAL A 10 -10.88 -5.90 1.11
C VAL A 10 -10.47 -7.36 0.97
N LYS A 11 -11.39 -8.31 1.19
CA LYS A 11 -11.13 -9.75 0.98
C LYS A 11 -10.84 -10.12 -0.48
N ALA A 12 -11.29 -9.31 -1.42
CA ALA A 12 -10.99 -9.50 -2.84
C ALA A 12 -9.58 -9.00 -3.23
N THR A 13 -8.89 -8.26 -2.35
CA THR A 13 -7.50 -7.82 -2.60
C THR A 13 -6.53 -9.00 -2.61
N CYS A 14 -5.43 -8.83 -3.35
CA CYS A 14 -4.46 -9.89 -3.56
C CYS A 14 -3.06 -9.37 -3.21
N PHE A 15 -2.47 -9.92 -2.14
CA PHE A 15 -1.16 -9.49 -1.62
C PHE A 15 -0.05 -10.52 -1.80
N ALA A 16 -0.40 -11.76 -2.16
CA ALA A 16 0.53 -12.85 -2.42
C ALA A 16 0.42 -13.29 -3.87
N GLY A 17 1.54 -13.39 -4.55
CA GLY A 17 1.60 -13.67 -5.98
C GLY A 17 2.89 -13.18 -6.60
N SER A 18 2.99 -13.29 -7.91
CA SER A 18 4.11 -12.80 -8.71
C SER A 18 3.61 -11.91 -9.83
N GLY A 19 4.46 -11.02 -10.31
CA GLY A 19 4.15 -10.23 -11.49
C GLY A 19 5.12 -9.08 -11.71
N ARG A 20 4.59 -7.98 -12.26
CA ARG A 20 5.39 -6.81 -12.67
C ARG A 20 5.08 -5.60 -11.82
N GLY A 21 6.14 -4.99 -11.31
CA GLY A 21 6.09 -3.81 -10.47
C GLY A 21 6.72 -2.59 -11.13
N GLN A 22 6.26 -1.43 -10.72
CA GLN A 22 6.90 -0.15 -10.99
C GLN A 22 6.93 0.68 -9.72
N ILE A 23 8.08 1.27 -9.41
CA ILE A 23 8.18 2.29 -8.37
C ILE A 23 8.70 3.58 -8.99
N SER A 24 7.97 4.67 -8.75
CA SER A 24 8.37 6.03 -9.07
C SER A 24 8.68 6.73 -7.76
N PHE A 25 9.93 7.10 -7.56
CA PHE A 25 10.36 7.81 -6.38
C PHE A 25 11.43 8.82 -6.76
N LEU A 26 11.26 10.08 -6.34
CA LEU A 26 12.15 11.18 -6.72
C LEU A 26 12.16 11.42 -8.23
N SER A 27 13.33 11.34 -8.88
CA SER A 27 13.52 11.37 -10.33
C SER A 27 13.44 10.00 -10.98
N ASP A 28 13.47 8.94 -10.18
CA ASP A 28 13.75 7.61 -10.68
C ASP A 28 12.47 6.81 -10.89
N ASN A 29 12.47 6.02 -11.94
CA ASN A 29 11.40 5.08 -12.26
C ASN A 29 12.06 3.72 -12.46
N TYR A 30 11.76 2.78 -11.56
CA TYR A 30 12.27 1.42 -11.64
C TYR A 30 11.12 0.49 -12.00
N SER A 31 11.31 -0.31 -13.05
CA SER A 31 10.48 -1.46 -13.34
C SER A 31 11.20 -2.72 -12.88
N PHE A 32 10.46 -3.65 -12.30
CA PHE A 32 11.00 -4.89 -11.74
C PHE A 32 9.98 -6.01 -11.85
N ASP A 33 10.46 -7.25 -11.93
CA ASP A 33 9.63 -8.40 -11.63
C ASP A 33 9.62 -8.61 -10.12
N PHE A 34 8.54 -9.16 -9.57
CA PHE A 34 8.44 -9.40 -8.12
C PHE A 34 7.73 -10.71 -7.79
N GLU A 35 7.98 -11.17 -6.57
CA GLU A 35 7.20 -12.17 -5.86
C GLU A 35 6.86 -11.65 -4.47
N THR A 36 5.61 -11.79 -4.05
CA THR A 36 5.13 -11.39 -2.74
C THR A 36 4.51 -12.55 -1.99
N THR A 37 4.68 -12.52 -0.67
CA THR A 37 4.03 -13.45 0.26
C THR A 37 3.52 -12.71 1.47
N ILE A 38 2.49 -13.27 2.11
CA ILE A 38 1.95 -12.79 3.37
C ILE A 38 1.96 -13.93 4.38
N ASP A 39 2.63 -13.71 5.51
CA ASP A 39 2.58 -14.58 6.67
C ASP A 39 1.64 -13.95 7.70
N ALA A 40 0.39 -14.40 7.70
CA ALA A 40 -0.63 -13.92 8.63
C ALA A 40 -0.32 -14.28 10.09
N SER A 41 0.47 -15.33 10.34
CA SER A 41 0.82 -15.78 11.70
C SER A 41 1.87 -14.88 12.36
N ASN A 42 2.83 -14.41 11.55
CA ASN A 42 3.87 -13.47 11.99
C ASN A 42 3.54 -12.01 11.67
N GLU A 43 2.38 -11.75 11.04
CA GLU A 43 1.93 -10.43 10.59
C GLU A 43 3.02 -9.72 9.78
N GLN A 44 3.47 -10.41 8.73
CA GLN A 44 4.57 -9.97 7.87
C GLN A 44 4.17 -10.09 6.40
N TRP A 45 4.50 -9.06 5.62
CA TRP A 45 4.44 -9.08 4.17
C TRP A 45 5.86 -8.93 3.62
N ALA A 46 6.21 -9.76 2.64
CA ALA A 46 7.52 -9.75 2.02
C ALA A 46 7.37 -9.63 0.49
N MET A 47 8.30 -8.91 -0.12
CA MET A 47 8.42 -8.73 -1.55
C MET A 47 9.87 -8.96 -1.97
N GLY A 48 10.10 -10.00 -2.75
CA GLY A 48 11.32 -10.15 -3.53
C GLY A 48 11.17 -9.37 -4.83
N VAL A 49 12.18 -8.57 -5.20
CA VAL A 49 12.22 -7.81 -6.45
C VAL A 49 13.44 -8.21 -7.26
N SER A 50 13.25 -8.38 -8.57
CA SER A 50 14.33 -8.59 -9.53
C SER A 50 14.52 -7.31 -10.34
N LEU A 51 15.60 -6.59 -10.04
CA LEU A 51 15.93 -5.31 -10.66
C LEU A 51 17.02 -5.49 -11.72
N PRO A 52 16.86 -4.91 -12.94
CA PRO A 52 17.95 -4.85 -13.89
C PRO A 52 19.20 -4.20 -13.25
N PHE A 53 20.37 -4.80 -13.46
CA PHE A 53 21.69 -4.38 -12.94
C PHE A 53 21.94 -4.48 -11.43
N TYR A 54 20.89 -4.55 -10.60
CA TYR A 54 21.04 -4.64 -9.14
C TYR A 54 20.82 -6.05 -8.59
N GLY A 55 20.25 -6.95 -9.40
CA GLY A 55 19.98 -8.33 -9.01
C GLY A 55 18.72 -8.43 -8.16
N GLU A 56 18.67 -9.51 -7.37
CA GLU A 56 17.55 -9.80 -6.48
C GLU A 56 17.68 -9.05 -5.16
N GLU A 57 16.63 -8.33 -4.79
CA GLU A 57 16.53 -7.63 -3.51
C GLU A 57 15.24 -8.00 -2.80
N VAL A 58 15.20 -7.77 -1.48
CA VAL A 58 14.02 -8.08 -0.67
C VAL A 58 13.60 -6.86 0.12
N MET A 59 12.28 -6.67 0.26
CA MET A 59 11.67 -5.80 1.25
C MET A 59 10.70 -6.60 2.10
N GLN A 60 10.78 -6.39 3.42
CA GLN A 60 9.84 -6.98 4.38
C GLN A 60 9.22 -5.86 5.20
N ILE A 61 7.90 -5.92 5.36
CA ILE A 61 7.12 -5.02 6.20
C ILE A 61 6.43 -5.87 7.27
N SER A 62 6.76 -5.63 8.54
CA SER A 62 5.95 -6.13 9.64
C SER A 62 4.77 -5.19 9.88
N PHE A 63 3.57 -5.74 9.98
CA PHE A 63 2.35 -5.00 10.29
C PHE A 63 1.78 -5.36 11.66
N LYS A 64 2.54 -6.12 12.48
CA LYS A 64 2.12 -6.58 13.81
C LYS A 64 1.63 -5.44 14.71
N ASN A 65 2.44 -4.38 14.79
CA ASN A 65 2.19 -3.19 15.61
C ASN A 65 1.94 -1.94 14.73
N ALA A 66 1.25 -2.12 13.61
CA ALA A 66 1.01 -1.03 12.66
C ALA A 66 0.20 0.12 13.30
N TYR A 67 -0.76 -0.20 14.18
CA TYR A 67 -1.58 0.80 14.88
C TYR A 67 -0.79 1.66 15.87
N GLU A 68 0.33 1.17 16.38
CA GLU A 68 1.25 1.91 17.25
C GLU A 68 2.29 2.72 16.46
N GLY A 69 2.21 2.73 15.12
CA GLY A 69 3.21 3.35 14.25
C GLY A 69 4.54 2.59 14.19
N ASN A 70 4.58 1.36 14.71
CA ASN A 70 5.78 0.53 14.76
C ASN A 70 5.69 -0.60 13.73
N ASN A 71 6.03 -0.26 12.49
CA ASN A 71 6.07 -1.19 11.36
C ASN A 71 7.51 -1.34 10.83
N PRO A 72 8.36 -2.19 11.45
CA PRO A 72 9.71 -2.43 10.97
C PRO A 72 9.72 -2.78 9.48
N VAL A 73 10.49 -2.02 8.72
CA VAL A 73 10.76 -2.28 7.30
C VAL A 73 12.21 -2.66 7.15
N THR A 74 12.46 -3.85 6.60
CA THR A 74 13.81 -4.41 6.48
C THR A 74 14.05 -4.97 5.08
N GLY A 75 15.31 -5.34 4.80
CA GLY A 75 15.74 -5.90 3.53
C GLY A 75 16.52 -4.94 2.64
N SER A 76 17.24 -5.48 1.66
CA SER A 76 18.13 -4.72 0.78
C SER A 76 17.39 -3.67 -0.05
N PHE A 77 16.20 -3.98 -0.56
CA PHE A 77 15.41 -3.05 -1.36
C PHE A 77 14.93 -1.87 -0.53
N ALA A 78 14.47 -2.12 0.70
CA ALA A 78 14.09 -1.06 1.63
C ALA A 78 15.28 -0.16 1.97
N ASN A 79 16.43 -0.75 2.29
CA ASN A 79 17.66 -0.01 2.58
C ASN A 79 18.06 0.88 1.39
N ARG A 80 17.91 0.40 0.15
CA ARG A 80 18.15 1.20 -1.06
C ARG A 80 17.20 2.40 -1.15
N MET A 81 15.90 2.20 -0.93
CA MET A 81 14.93 3.29 -0.92
C MET A 81 15.23 4.33 0.17
N PHE A 82 15.58 3.90 1.38
CA PHE A 82 15.94 4.84 2.45
C PHE A 82 17.27 5.54 2.18
N ASN A 83 18.27 4.85 1.64
CA ASN A 83 19.56 5.46 1.31
C ASN A 83 19.47 6.44 0.14
N SER A 84 18.57 6.23 -0.82
CA SER A 84 18.32 7.22 -1.88
C SER A 84 17.72 8.51 -1.31
N THR A 85 16.88 8.44 -0.26
CA THR A 85 16.37 9.64 0.42
C THR A 85 17.41 10.44 1.19
N GLN A 86 18.51 9.83 1.64
CA GLN A 86 19.54 10.57 2.38
C GLN A 86 20.22 11.66 1.54
N LYS A 87 20.11 11.57 0.21
CA LYS A 87 20.59 12.59 -0.74
C LYS A 87 19.53 13.66 -1.04
N VAL A 88 18.37 13.61 -0.40
CA VAL A 88 17.19 14.44 -0.68
C VAL A 88 16.66 15.09 0.60
N SER A 89 15.75 16.04 0.45
CA SER A 89 15.09 16.79 1.51
C SER A 89 14.33 15.91 2.51
N ILE A 90 14.19 16.40 3.74
CA ILE A 90 13.56 15.69 4.88
C ILE A 90 12.13 15.25 4.53
N GLU A 91 11.42 16.05 3.75
CA GLU A 91 10.04 15.82 3.31
C GLU A 91 9.89 14.50 2.55
N TYR A 92 10.85 14.13 1.69
CA TYR A 92 10.78 12.85 0.97
C TYR A 92 11.00 11.64 1.87
N LYS A 93 11.82 11.78 2.90
CA LYS A 93 12.01 10.73 3.91
C LYS A 93 10.73 10.53 4.73
N GLU A 94 10.08 11.62 5.10
CA GLU A 94 8.78 11.58 5.78
C GLU A 94 7.71 10.93 4.90
N VAL A 95 7.62 11.31 3.62
CA VAL A 95 6.69 10.70 2.65
C VAL A 95 6.92 9.19 2.53
N LEU A 96 8.18 8.73 2.41
CA LEU A 96 8.48 7.29 2.32
C LEU A 96 8.10 6.54 3.62
N ASN A 97 8.40 7.11 4.78
CA ASN A 97 8.02 6.50 6.07
C ASN A 97 6.51 6.37 6.21
N LYS A 98 5.76 7.45 5.92
CA LYS A 98 4.31 7.46 6.00
C LYS A 98 3.67 6.53 4.96
N PHE A 99 4.25 6.44 3.76
CA PHE A 99 3.82 5.51 2.72
C PHE A 99 3.86 4.06 3.23
N LEU A 100 5.00 3.66 3.79
CA LEU A 100 5.21 2.31 4.31
C LEU A 100 4.32 2.04 5.53
N HIS A 101 4.10 3.07 6.37
CA HIS A 101 3.19 3.01 7.50
C HIS A 101 1.73 2.78 7.06
N HIS A 102 1.19 3.58 6.14
CA HIS A 102 -0.17 3.41 5.64
C HIS A 102 -0.36 2.08 4.89
N PHE A 103 0.66 1.64 4.15
CA PHE A 103 0.64 0.32 3.54
C PHE A 103 0.56 -0.79 4.61
N ALA A 104 1.36 -0.69 5.68
CA ALA A 104 1.30 -1.61 6.82
C ALA A 104 -0.03 -1.57 7.58
N LEU A 105 -0.61 -0.37 7.78
CA LEU A 105 -1.93 -0.20 8.37
C LEU A 105 -3.00 -0.91 7.55
N PHE A 106 -2.95 -0.79 6.22
CA PHE A 106 -3.89 -1.51 5.36
C PHE A 106 -3.70 -3.03 5.46
N LEU A 107 -2.45 -3.53 5.47
CA LEU A 107 -2.19 -4.96 5.64
C LEU A 107 -2.76 -5.47 6.97
N LYS A 108 -2.59 -4.73 8.06
CA LYS A 108 -3.17 -5.04 9.37
C LYS A 108 -4.69 -5.06 9.33
N PHE A 109 -5.30 -4.01 8.78
CA PHE A 109 -6.75 -3.94 8.59
C PHE A 109 -7.28 -5.11 7.77
N SER A 110 -6.62 -5.45 6.66
CA SER A 110 -7.00 -6.57 5.81
C SER A 110 -6.89 -7.92 6.53
N ASN A 111 -5.91 -8.09 7.41
CA ASN A 111 -5.74 -9.30 8.23
C ASN A 111 -6.83 -9.42 9.31
N GLU A 112 -7.36 -8.29 9.78
CA GLU A 112 -8.32 -8.23 10.90
C GLU A 112 -9.77 -7.98 10.46
N VAL A 113 -10.04 -7.91 9.15
CA VAL A 113 -11.37 -7.57 8.62
C VAL A 113 -12.47 -8.53 9.14
N ASP A 114 -12.14 -9.81 9.32
CA ASP A 114 -13.08 -10.80 9.89
C ASP A 114 -13.29 -10.67 11.39
N ALA A 115 -12.32 -10.09 12.11
CA ALA A 115 -12.41 -9.84 13.54
C ALA A 115 -13.24 -8.59 13.88
N LYS A 116 -13.74 -7.85 12.87
CA LYS A 116 -14.54 -6.62 13.01
C LYS A 116 -13.87 -5.58 13.92
N LYS A 117 -12.56 -5.46 13.80
CA LYS A 117 -11.71 -4.52 14.54
C LYS A 117 -11.70 -3.12 13.89
N HIS A 118 -12.84 -2.68 13.38
CA HIS A 118 -13.00 -1.44 12.65
C HIS A 118 -14.45 -0.97 12.72
N SER A 119 -14.65 0.33 12.56
CA SER A 119 -15.98 0.93 12.45
C SER A 119 -16.07 1.72 11.16
N CYS A 120 -16.82 1.22 10.18
CA CYS A 120 -17.09 1.92 8.93
C CYS A 120 -18.49 2.52 8.95
N GLN A 121 -18.59 3.81 8.59
CA GLN A 121 -19.86 4.40 8.17
C GLN A 121 -19.98 4.20 6.66
N VAL A 122 -21.16 3.76 6.23
CA VAL A 122 -21.42 3.35 4.85
C VAL A 122 -22.56 4.18 4.31
N GLU A 123 -22.29 4.88 3.20
CA GLU A 123 -23.31 5.49 2.35
C GLU A 123 -23.14 4.88 0.95
N ASP A 124 -24.00 3.91 0.64
CA ASP A 124 -23.93 3.10 -0.58
C ASP A 124 -22.58 2.37 -0.78
N ASN A 125 -21.75 2.89 -1.68
CA ASN A 125 -20.48 2.31 -2.13
C ASN A 125 -19.27 3.15 -1.70
N GLU A 126 -19.48 4.14 -0.84
CA GLU A 126 -18.46 5.02 -0.30
C GLU A 126 -18.72 5.32 1.18
N GLY A 127 -17.73 5.91 1.84
CA GLY A 127 -17.82 6.27 3.24
C GLY A 127 -16.45 6.41 3.85
N TYR A 128 -16.38 6.28 5.17
CA TYR A 128 -15.12 6.30 5.89
C TYR A 128 -15.07 5.19 6.92
N CYS A 129 -13.87 4.74 7.22
CA CYS A 129 -13.60 3.75 8.24
C CYS A 129 -12.67 4.33 9.28
N LYS A 130 -12.99 4.08 10.54
CA LYS A 130 -12.13 4.36 11.69
C LYS A 130 -11.51 3.07 12.19
N LEU A 131 -10.19 3.04 12.25
CA LEU A 131 -9.38 1.94 12.79
C LEU A 131 -9.24 2.04 14.32
N ILE A 132 -8.77 0.97 14.97
CA ILE A 132 -8.55 0.95 16.43
C ILE A 132 -7.50 1.99 16.87
N SER A 133 -6.53 2.31 16.02
CA SER A 133 -5.56 3.39 16.23
C SER A 133 -6.17 4.79 16.26
N ASN A 134 -7.45 4.94 15.89
CA ASN A 134 -8.12 6.20 15.52
C ASN A 134 -7.73 6.78 14.16
N ASP A 135 -6.91 6.08 13.37
CA ASP A 135 -6.72 6.45 11.98
C ASP A 135 -8.03 6.35 11.21
N VAL A 136 -8.26 7.32 10.32
CA VAL A 136 -9.45 7.40 9.49
C VAL A 136 -9.02 7.41 8.03
N PHE A 137 -9.70 6.60 7.23
CA PHE A 137 -9.58 6.67 5.77
C PHE A 137 -10.97 6.73 5.15
N ASP A 138 -11.05 7.52 4.08
CA ASP A 138 -12.19 7.46 3.17
C ASP A 138 -12.02 6.24 2.26
N TYR A 139 -13.12 5.63 1.87
CA TYR A 139 -13.10 4.53 0.92
C TYR A 139 -14.18 4.69 -0.14
N LYS A 140 -13.92 4.08 -1.29
CA LYS A 140 -14.88 3.88 -2.36
C LYS A 140 -14.67 2.50 -2.95
N PHE A 141 -15.73 1.73 -3.12
CA PHE A 141 -15.64 0.42 -3.75
C PHE A 141 -16.65 0.25 -4.88
N SER A 142 -16.36 -0.67 -5.77
CA SER A 142 -17.24 -1.16 -6.81
C SER A 142 -16.86 -2.60 -7.12
N PRO A 143 -17.61 -3.32 -7.98
CA PRO A 143 -17.20 -4.64 -8.42
C PRO A 143 -15.80 -4.68 -9.03
N THR A 144 -15.30 -3.56 -9.57
CA THR A 144 -14.03 -3.52 -10.31
C THR A 144 -12.90 -2.78 -9.61
N ARG A 145 -13.17 -2.09 -8.50
CA ARG A 145 -12.22 -1.19 -7.85
C ARG A 145 -12.48 -1.10 -6.35
N LEU A 146 -11.41 -1.03 -5.57
CA LEU A 146 -11.42 -0.54 -4.19
C LEU A 146 -10.40 0.59 -4.11
N GLU A 147 -10.78 1.72 -3.53
CA GLU A 147 -9.93 2.87 -3.31
C GLU A 147 -10.03 3.28 -1.85
N LEU A 148 -8.88 3.54 -1.24
CA LEU A 148 -8.75 4.02 0.13
C LEU A 148 -7.91 5.29 0.09
N ALA A 149 -8.32 6.32 0.83
CA ALA A 149 -7.65 7.60 0.91
C ALA A 149 -7.41 8.00 2.37
N PHE A 150 -6.14 8.14 2.74
CA PHE A 150 -5.72 8.62 4.06
C PHE A 150 -5.26 10.07 3.92
N LYS A 151 -5.99 11.01 4.53
CA LYS A 151 -5.65 12.43 4.50
C LYS A 151 -4.61 12.73 5.59
N GLU A 152 -3.41 13.10 5.19
CA GLU A 152 -2.31 13.46 6.12
C GLU A 152 -2.44 14.88 6.63
N ASN A 153 -2.78 15.79 5.71
CA ASN A 153 -3.00 17.21 5.92
C ASN A 153 -3.77 17.76 4.72
N ASP A 154 -3.95 19.07 4.63
CA ASP A 154 -4.69 19.69 3.53
C ASP A 154 -4.02 19.55 2.16
N ASN A 155 -2.73 19.23 2.13
CA ASN A 155 -1.92 19.19 0.92
C ASN A 155 -1.57 17.77 0.48
N LEU A 156 -1.64 16.77 1.36
CA LEU A 156 -1.09 15.45 1.09
C LEU A 156 -2.10 14.34 1.42
N THR A 157 -2.38 13.50 0.44
CA THR A 157 -3.26 12.34 0.58
C THR A 157 -2.55 11.07 0.11
N PHE A 158 -2.56 10.03 0.92
CA PHE A 158 -2.13 8.69 0.50
C PHE A 158 -3.32 7.94 -0.11
N HIS A 159 -3.15 7.43 -1.32
CA HIS A 159 -4.12 6.62 -2.02
C HIS A 159 -3.62 5.18 -2.14
N LEU A 160 -4.49 4.24 -1.79
CA LEU A 160 -4.30 2.82 -2.05
C LEU A 160 -5.46 2.31 -2.90
N VAL A 161 -5.15 1.96 -4.14
CA VAL A 161 -6.14 1.59 -5.15
C VAL A 161 -5.91 0.17 -5.60
N PHE A 162 -6.94 -0.65 -5.45
CA PHE A 162 -7.03 -1.99 -5.96
C PHE A 162 -7.95 -1.99 -7.18
N SER A 163 -7.54 -2.65 -8.26
CA SER A 163 -8.39 -2.78 -9.45
C SER A 163 -8.27 -4.15 -10.08
N HIS A 164 -9.31 -4.50 -10.84
CA HIS A 164 -9.44 -5.82 -11.45
C HIS A 164 -8.25 -6.20 -12.34
N GLY A 165 -7.78 -7.43 -12.13
CA GLY A 165 -7.48 -8.36 -13.23
C GLY A 165 -8.60 -9.41 -13.23
N ASP A 166 -8.83 -10.12 -14.35
CA ASP A 166 -9.97 -11.02 -14.51
C ASP A 166 -10.21 -11.97 -13.31
N ALA A 167 -11.48 -12.36 -13.10
CA ALA A 167 -11.93 -13.36 -12.12
C ALA A 167 -12.03 -12.93 -10.63
N GLY A 168 -12.64 -11.78 -10.34
CA GLY A 168 -13.22 -11.52 -9.01
C GLY A 168 -12.23 -11.32 -7.86
N LYS A 169 -10.93 -11.13 -8.16
CA LYS A 169 -9.90 -10.62 -7.26
C LYS A 169 -9.30 -9.34 -7.85
N PHE A 170 -8.88 -8.42 -7.00
CA PHE A 170 -8.12 -7.26 -7.44
C PHE A 170 -6.64 -7.63 -7.57
N ARG A 171 -6.13 -7.64 -8.81
CA ARG A 171 -4.75 -8.04 -9.14
C ARG A 171 -3.82 -6.87 -9.37
N ARG A 172 -4.34 -5.64 -9.40
CA ARG A 172 -3.53 -4.44 -9.51
C ARG A 172 -3.60 -3.68 -8.20
N ILE A 173 -2.45 -3.45 -7.59
CA ILE A 173 -2.27 -2.58 -6.42
C ILE A 173 -1.59 -1.32 -6.92
N ARG A 174 -2.13 -0.15 -6.58
CA ARG A 174 -1.45 1.14 -6.78
C ARG A 174 -1.49 1.90 -5.47
N ALA A 175 -0.31 2.13 -4.89
CA ALA A 175 -0.14 2.95 -3.70
C ALA A 175 0.62 4.22 -4.09
N TYR A 176 0.13 5.41 -3.74
CA TYR A 176 0.81 6.66 -4.08
C TYR A 176 0.41 7.80 -3.15
N TYR A 177 1.25 8.82 -3.07
CA TYR A 177 0.87 10.12 -2.51
C TYR A 177 0.43 11.08 -3.61
N GLU A 178 -0.65 11.81 -3.38
CA GLU A 178 -0.99 13.01 -4.15
C GLU A 178 -0.71 14.25 -3.29
N ASN A 179 0.12 15.15 -3.83
CA ASN A 179 0.36 16.47 -3.29
C ASN A 179 -0.47 17.50 -4.06
N HIS A 180 -1.41 18.16 -3.38
CA HIS A 180 -2.35 19.13 -3.92
C HIS A 180 -1.76 20.54 -4.08
N VAL A 181 -0.52 20.76 -3.63
CA VAL A 181 0.18 22.05 -3.72
C VAL A 181 1.54 21.87 -4.38
N GLU A 182 1.86 22.61 -5.45
CA GLU A 182 3.12 22.44 -6.19
C GLU A 182 4.38 22.98 -5.48
N SER A 183 4.32 23.36 -4.20
CA SER A 183 5.51 23.83 -3.47
C SER A 183 6.22 22.67 -2.74
N GLY A 184 7.54 22.58 -2.94
CA GLY A 184 8.41 21.61 -2.27
C GLY A 184 8.40 20.20 -2.89
N LEU A 185 7.29 19.47 -2.75
CA LEU A 185 7.14 18.09 -3.25
C LEU A 185 6.54 18.06 -4.66
N LYS A 186 6.93 17.07 -5.47
CA LYS A 186 6.23 16.79 -6.74
C LYS A 186 4.77 16.41 -6.46
N ARG A 187 3.88 16.60 -7.45
CA ARG A 187 2.46 16.19 -7.36
C ARG A 187 2.28 14.71 -6.97
N THR A 188 3.18 13.83 -7.40
CA THR A 188 3.22 12.44 -6.97
C THR A 188 4.65 12.10 -6.55
N PRO A 189 5.02 12.34 -5.28
CA PRO A 189 6.40 12.22 -4.82
C PRO A 189 6.85 10.76 -4.70
N LEU A 190 5.91 9.84 -4.50
CA LEU A 190 6.12 8.40 -4.41
C LEU A 190 4.90 7.66 -4.97
N ARG A 191 5.15 6.65 -5.81
CA ARG A 191 4.13 5.75 -6.35
C ARG A 191 4.70 4.35 -6.54
N LEU A 192 3.93 3.35 -6.13
CA LEU A 192 4.16 1.93 -6.36
C LEU A 192 2.95 1.38 -7.14
N ASP A 193 3.20 0.77 -8.30
CA ASP A 193 2.23 -0.09 -8.98
C ASP A 193 2.73 -1.53 -8.91
N LEU A 194 1.87 -2.46 -8.51
CA LEU A 194 2.09 -3.90 -8.59
C LEU A 194 0.96 -4.49 -9.42
N ILE A 195 1.30 -5.26 -10.45
CA ILE A 195 0.36 -5.99 -11.29
C ILE A 195 0.68 -7.48 -11.12
N LEU A 196 -0.20 -8.20 -10.44
CA LEU A 196 -0.07 -9.63 -10.17
C LEU A 196 -0.63 -10.44 -11.33
N ASP A 197 0.17 -11.37 -11.85
CA ASP A 197 -0.25 -12.32 -12.88
C ASP A 197 -1.10 -13.45 -12.27
N ASN A 198 -0.74 -13.85 -11.04
CA ASN A 198 -1.42 -14.87 -10.25
C ASN A 198 -1.72 -14.35 -8.83
N CYS A 199 -2.71 -14.97 -8.18
CA CYS A 199 -3.02 -14.74 -6.78
C CYS A 199 -2.88 -16.06 -6.05
N MET A 200 -1.95 -16.13 -5.10
CA MET A 200 -1.73 -17.29 -4.24
C MET A 200 -2.62 -17.24 -3.00
#